data_AF-A0A536V4P9-F1
#
_entry.id   AF-A0A536V4P9-F1
#
_cell.length_a   1.000
_cell.length_b   1.000
_cell.length_c   1.000
_cell.angle_alpha   90.00
_cell.angle_beta   90.00
_cell.angle_gamma   90.00
#
_symmetry.space_group_name_H-M   'P 1'
#
loop_
_entity.id
_entity.type
_entity.pdbx_description
1 polymer ?
#
loop_
_entity_poly.entity_id
_entity_poly.type
_entity_poly.pdbx_seq_one_letter_code
_entity_poly.pdbx_strand_id
1 'polypeptide(L)'
;AIFFLLISCAMGAFDSLFQYAALDVLKGDYLGDFSASQRHALALLFLTENIRLLDMGLIFFGLLWIAIGYLALRSTFLPRIVGAIALFDGLWYVTHLYRPLALALLPYVIVIPGIGSMAIMLWLAIKGVDAQRWSEQASAARSRA
;
A
#
# COMPACT_ATOMS: atom_id res chain seq x y z
N ALA A 1 2.09 -9.94 -8.30
CA ALA A 1 2.16 -9.50 -6.90
C ALA A 1 3.50 -8.83 -6.59
N ILE A 2 4.64 -9.54 -6.64
CA ILE A 2 5.97 -8.99 -6.27
C ILE A 2 6.32 -7.68 -7.02
N PHE A 3 6.02 -7.60 -8.31
CA PHE A 3 6.24 -6.37 -9.09
C PHE A 3 5.47 -5.15 -8.52
N PHE A 4 4.20 -5.33 -8.16
CA PHE A 4 3.39 -4.26 -7.57
C PHE A 4 3.87 -3.86 -6.18
N LEU A 5 4.36 -4.83 -5.40
CA LEU A 5 5.00 -4.56 -4.11
C LEU A 5 6.25 -3.70 -4.29
N LEU A 6 7.11 -4.06 -5.25
CA LEU A 6 8.35 -3.33 -5.51
C LEU A 6 8.07 -1.89 -5.93
N ILE A 7 7.09 -1.67 -6.81
CA ILE A 7 6.66 -0.32 -7.19
C ILE A 7 6.14 0.43 -5.97
N SER A 8 5.21 -0.15 -5.21
CA SER A 8 4.63 0.51 -4.04
C SER A 8 5.69 0.88 -3.00
N CYS A 9 6.67 0.00 -2.74
CA CYS A 9 7.81 0.30 -1.87
C CYS A 9 8.71 1.42 -2.43
N ALA A 10 9.01 1.41 -3.73
CA ALA A 10 9.78 2.47 -4.36
C ALA A 10 9.05 3.82 -4.24
N MET A 11 7.73 3.83 -4.48
CA MET A 11 6.91 5.03 -4.34
C MET A 11 6.88 5.53 -2.88
N GLY A 12 6.79 4.63 -1.90
CA GLY A 12 6.88 4.98 -0.48
C GLY A 12 8.26 5.56 -0.08
N ALA A 13 9.34 5.08 -0.70
CA ALA A 13 10.67 5.67 -0.49
C ALA A 13 10.76 7.08 -1.08
N PHE A 14 10.25 7.29 -2.29
CA PHE A 14 10.17 8.64 -2.88
C PHE A 14 9.29 9.57 -2.04
N ASP A 15 8.09 9.13 -1.66
CA ASP A 15 7.18 9.85 -0.77
C ASP A 15 7.91 10.36 0.50
N SER A 16 8.64 9.45 1.17
CA SER A 16 9.44 9.77 2.35
C SER A 16 10.50 10.84 2.06
N LEU A 17 11.19 10.78 0.92
CA LEU A 17 12.18 11.79 0.53
C LEU A 17 11.58 13.18 0.37
N PHE A 18 10.41 13.30 -0.26
CA PHE A 18 9.70 14.58 -0.39
C PHE A 18 9.24 15.12 0.97
N GLN A 19 8.83 14.23 1.88
CA GLN A 19 8.47 14.62 3.24
C GLN A 19 9.69 15.14 4.03
N TYR A 20 10.84 14.47 3.91
CA TYR A 20 12.10 14.93 4.50
C TYR A 20 12.55 16.25 3.90
N ALA A 21 12.47 16.41 2.56
CA ALA A 21 12.81 17.66 1.89
C ALA A 21 11.95 18.83 2.37
N ALA A 22 10.64 18.62 2.55
CA ALA A 22 9.76 19.64 3.12
C ALA A 22 10.18 20.05 4.54
N LEU A 23 10.53 19.07 5.38
CA LEU A 23 10.99 19.31 6.75
C LEU A 23 12.31 20.09 6.78
N ASP A 24 13.23 19.72 5.89
CA ASP A 24 14.55 20.32 5.78
C ASP A 24 14.46 21.76 5.26
N VAL A 25 13.55 22.06 4.34
CA VAL A 25 13.25 23.43 3.91
C VAL A 25 12.69 24.30 5.04
N LEU A 26 11.89 23.71 5.93
CA LEU A 26 11.26 24.43 7.03
C LEU A 26 12.22 24.69 8.20
N LYS A 27 13.14 23.75 8.48
CA LYS A 27 13.98 23.74 9.69
C LYS A 27 15.47 23.87 9.43
N GLY A 28 15.91 23.73 8.17
CA GLY A 28 17.31 23.73 7.80
C GLY A 28 17.93 25.13 7.88
N ASP A 29 19.12 25.21 8.47
CA ASP A 29 19.86 26.46 8.63
C ASP A 29 20.49 26.96 7.32
N TYR A 30 20.50 26.13 6.27
CA TYR A 30 21.12 26.44 4.96
C TYR A 30 20.26 27.34 4.05
N LEU A 31 19.00 27.62 4.41
CA LEU A 31 18.11 28.55 3.69
C LEU A 31 17.97 29.90 4.41
N GLY A 32 18.99 30.31 5.17
CA GLY A 32 19.00 31.57 5.92
C GLY A 32 18.68 32.82 5.07
N ASP A 33 19.09 32.81 3.79
CA ASP A 33 18.87 33.90 2.84
C ASP A 33 17.44 33.97 2.28
N PHE A 34 16.66 32.90 2.42
CA PHE A 34 15.27 32.86 1.96
C PHE A 34 14.33 33.46 3.00
N SER A 35 13.37 34.25 2.55
CA SER A 35 12.30 34.74 3.42
C SER A 35 11.43 33.58 3.94
N ALA A 36 10.75 33.79 5.08
CA ALA A 36 9.84 32.79 5.62
C ALA A 36 8.73 32.39 4.63
N SER A 37 8.24 33.34 3.82
CA SER A 37 7.23 33.05 2.80
C SER A 37 7.76 32.17 1.66
N GLN A 38 9.01 32.35 1.25
CA GLN A 38 9.64 31.51 0.23
C GLN A 38 9.84 30.08 0.73
N ARG A 39 10.27 29.91 1.99
CA ARG A 39 10.41 28.58 2.62
C ARG A 39 9.07 27.86 2.72
N HIS A 40 8.01 28.55 3.13
CA HIS A 40 6.67 27.95 3.21
C HIS A 40 6.13 27.54 1.83
N ALA A 41 6.34 28.35 0.79
CA ALA A 41 5.92 28.01 -0.57
C ALA A 41 6.64 26.76 -1.10
N LEU A 42 7.95 26.65 -0.85
CA LEU A 42 8.75 25.50 -1.26
C LEU A 42 8.38 24.24 -0.45
N ALA A 43 8.14 24.37 0.86
CA ALA A 43 7.64 23.27 1.67
C ALA A 43 6.27 22.77 1.16
N LEU A 44 5.35 23.68 0.86
CA LEU A 44 4.04 23.33 0.28
C LEU A 44 4.18 22.61 -1.06
N LEU A 45 5.14 23.00 -1.91
CA LEU A 45 5.42 22.29 -3.15
C LEU A 45 5.82 20.83 -2.86
N PHE A 46 6.80 20.62 -1.98
CA PHE A 46 7.26 19.28 -1.61
C PHE A 46 6.13 18.43 -0.98
N LEU A 47 5.33 19.01 -0.09
CA LEU A 47 4.15 18.34 0.48
C LEU A 47 3.09 17.99 -0.57
N THR A 48 2.85 18.87 -1.55
CA THR A 48 1.85 18.60 -2.58
C THR A 48 2.31 17.48 -3.53
N GLU A 49 3.60 17.44 -3.87
CA GLU A 49 4.19 16.32 -4.63
C GLU A 49 4.20 15.01 -3.82
N ASN A 50 4.51 15.08 -2.52
CA ASN A 50 4.41 13.95 -1.60
C ASN A 50 3.00 13.32 -1.66
N ILE A 51 1.93 14.10 -1.49
CA ILE A 51 0.56 13.55 -1.54
C ILE A 51 0.24 12.92 -2.91
N ARG A 52 0.75 13.47 -4.02
CA ARG A 52 0.55 12.86 -5.35
C ARG A 52 1.26 11.50 -5.47
N LEU A 53 2.48 11.40 -4.96
CA LEU A 53 3.23 10.14 -4.93
C LEU A 53 2.56 9.12 -4.01
N LEU A 54 2.04 9.56 -2.86
CA LEU A 54 1.26 8.72 -1.97
C LEU A 54 0.02 8.16 -2.67
N ASP A 55 -0.79 9.01 -3.31
CA ASP A 55 -2.00 8.60 -4.06
C ASP A 55 -1.65 7.53 -5.10
N MET A 56 -0.58 7.73 -5.86
CA MET A 56 -0.12 6.76 -6.85
C MET A 56 0.39 5.46 -6.21
N GLY A 57 1.16 5.54 -5.12
CA GLY A 57 1.68 4.39 -4.39
C GLY A 57 0.57 3.52 -3.82
N LEU A 58 -0.51 4.15 -3.32
CA LEU A 58 -1.71 3.48 -2.84
C LEU A 58 -2.44 2.71 -3.94
N ILE A 59 -2.49 3.23 -5.17
CA ILE A 59 -3.11 2.49 -6.30
C ILE A 59 -2.36 1.18 -6.55
N PHE A 60 -1.02 1.22 -6.62
CA PHE A 60 -0.22 0.00 -6.82
C PHE A 60 -0.31 -0.96 -5.63
N PHE A 61 -0.41 -0.43 -4.41
CA PHE A 61 -0.67 -1.22 -3.22
C PHE A 61 -2.04 -1.92 -3.28
N GLY A 62 -3.08 -1.22 -3.75
CA GLY A 62 -4.39 -1.81 -3.99
C GLY A 62 -4.36 -2.95 -5.01
N LEU A 63 -3.65 -2.76 -6.12
CA LEU A 63 -3.44 -3.81 -7.12
C LEU A 63 -2.68 -5.02 -6.57
N LEU A 64 -1.72 -4.81 -5.67
CA LEU A 64 -1.06 -5.89 -4.94
C LEU A 64 -2.07 -6.70 -4.11
N TRP A 65 -2.92 -6.02 -3.33
CA TRP A 65 -3.94 -6.67 -2.51
C TRP A 65 -4.97 -7.43 -3.34
N ILE A 66 -5.41 -6.87 -4.47
CA ILE A 66 -6.28 -7.57 -5.43
C ILE A 66 -5.59 -8.83 -5.96
N ALA A 67 -4.32 -8.74 -6.36
CA ALA A 67 -3.56 -9.89 -6.85
C ALA A 67 -3.38 -10.97 -5.77
N ILE A 68 -3.07 -10.57 -4.53
CA ILE A 68 -2.97 -11.49 -3.38
C ILE A 68 -4.33 -12.16 -3.13
N GLY A 69 -5.41 -11.40 -3.09
CA GLY A 69 -6.74 -11.93 -2.83
C GLY A 69 -7.23 -12.87 -3.92
N TYR A 70 -6.97 -12.55 -5.19
CA TYR A 70 -7.22 -13.46 -6.32
C TYR A 70 -6.43 -14.77 -6.19
N LEU A 71 -5.13 -14.68 -5.88
CA LEU A 71 -4.29 -15.86 -5.67
C LEU A 71 -4.78 -16.69 -4.47
N ALA A 72 -5.19 -16.05 -3.38
CA ALA A 72 -5.74 -16.71 -2.19
C ALA A 72 -7.07 -17.43 -2.48
N LEU A 73 -7.94 -16.86 -3.32
CA LEU A 73 -9.19 -17.52 -3.73
C LEU A 73 -8.96 -18.72 -4.66
N ARG A 74 -7.95 -18.64 -5.53
CA ARG A 74 -7.58 -19.74 -6.44
C ARG A 74 -6.80 -20.85 -5.72
N SER A 75 -6.05 -20.47 -4.70
CA SER A 75 -5.19 -21.38 -3.93
C SER A 75 -6.01 -22.15 -2.91
N THR A 76 -6.00 -23.48 -2.97
CA THR A 76 -6.76 -24.31 -2.01
C THR A 76 -6.13 -24.39 -0.62
N PHE A 77 -4.92 -23.84 -0.44
CA PHE A 77 -4.18 -23.82 0.83
C PHE A 77 -4.45 -22.59 1.70
N LEU A 78 -4.96 -21.48 1.12
CA LEU A 78 -5.36 -20.30 1.86
C LEU A 78 -6.88 -20.31 2.13
N PRO A 79 -7.34 -19.81 3.28
CA PRO A 79 -8.77 -19.63 3.51
C PRO A 79 -9.35 -18.61 2.54
N ARG A 80 -10.48 -18.94 1.89
CA ARG A 80 -11.15 -18.04 0.94
C ARG A 80 -11.56 -16.70 1.58
N ILE A 81 -11.83 -16.69 2.88
CA ILE A 81 -12.17 -15.47 3.65
C ILE A 81 -11.01 -14.46 3.58
N VAL A 82 -9.77 -14.92 3.75
CA VAL A 82 -8.58 -14.06 3.63
C VAL A 82 -8.48 -13.47 2.23
N GLY A 83 -8.74 -14.28 1.20
CA GLY A 83 -8.75 -13.80 -0.18
C GLY A 83 -9.84 -12.76 -0.46
N ALA A 84 -11.03 -12.95 0.11
CA ALA A 84 -12.13 -12.01 -0.04
C ALA A 84 -11.86 -10.67 0.65
N ILE A 85 -11.32 -10.69 1.87
CA ILE A 85 -10.94 -9.47 2.60
C ILE A 85 -9.82 -8.74 1.84
N ALA A 86 -8.81 -9.46 1.35
CA ALA A 86 -7.71 -8.86 0.58
C ALA A 86 -8.20 -8.18 -0.71
N LEU A 87 -9.13 -8.80 -1.44
CA LEU A 87 -9.76 -8.17 -2.61
C LEU A 87 -10.53 -6.92 -2.24
N PHE A 88 -11.30 -6.97 -1.15
CA PHE A 88 -12.08 -5.84 -0.66
C PHE A 88 -11.17 -4.67 -0.28
N ASP A 89 -10.10 -4.93 0.47
CA ASP A 89 -9.13 -3.91 0.87
C ASP A 89 -8.45 -3.28 -0.36
N GLY A 90 -8.09 -4.11 -1.34
CA GLY A 90 -7.50 -3.63 -2.59
C GLY A 90 -8.41 -2.70 -3.38
N LEU A 91 -9.73 -2.94 -3.38
CA LEU A 91 -10.71 -2.05 -4.03
C LEU A 91 -10.76 -0.66 -3.39
N TRP A 92 -10.65 -0.56 -2.06
CA TRP A 92 -10.59 0.73 -1.38
C TRP A 92 -9.38 1.54 -1.82
N TYR A 93 -8.20 0.92 -1.88
CA TYR A 93 -6.99 1.61 -2.31
C TYR A 93 -7.04 2.08 -3.77
N VAL A 94 -7.67 1.30 -4.67
CA VAL A 94 -7.83 1.68 -6.09
C VAL A 94 -8.72 2.91 -6.28
N THR A 95 -9.56 3.29 -5.31
CA THR A 95 -10.36 4.54 -5.41
C THR A 95 -9.49 5.79 -5.54
N HIS A 96 -8.22 5.76 -5.13
CA HIS A 96 -7.24 6.84 -5.34
C HIS A 96 -6.94 7.12 -6.82
N LEU A 97 -7.34 6.23 -7.74
CA LEU A 97 -7.31 6.49 -9.18
C LEU A 97 -8.16 7.70 -9.57
N TYR A 98 -9.24 7.96 -8.82
CA TYR A 98 -10.08 9.14 -8.98
C TYR A 98 -10.11 9.94 -7.68
N ARG A 99 -9.19 10.91 -7.58
CA ARG A 99 -8.97 11.72 -6.38
C ARG A 99 -10.24 12.35 -5.78
N PRO A 100 -11.20 12.90 -6.54
CA PRO A 100 -12.43 13.43 -5.96
C PRO A 100 -13.24 12.38 -5.19
N LEU A 101 -13.24 11.13 -5.66
CA LEU A 101 -13.91 10.03 -4.97
C LEU A 101 -13.15 9.61 -3.72
N ALA A 102 -11.82 9.52 -3.78
CA ALA A 102 -11.00 9.23 -2.60
C ALA A 102 -11.23 10.28 -1.51
N LEU A 103 -11.26 11.57 -1.86
CA LEU A 103 -11.55 12.66 -0.93
C LEU A 103 -12.97 12.61 -0.37
N ALA A 104 -13.97 12.28 -1.19
CA ALA A 104 -15.35 12.13 -0.75
C ALA A 104 -15.56 10.94 0.21
N LEU A 105 -14.69 9.93 0.13
CA LEU A 105 -14.71 8.74 0.96
C LEU A 105 -13.73 8.79 2.13
N LEU A 106 -13.01 9.90 2.33
CA LEU A 106 -12.22 10.09 3.55
C LEU A 106 -13.15 10.19 4.78
N PRO A 107 -12.84 9.52 5.90
CA PRO A 107 -11.62 8.75 6.19
C PRO A 107 -11.71 7.24 5.86
N TYR A 108 -12.87 6.76 5.38
CA TYR A 108 -13.17 5.34 5.20
C TYR A 108 -12.19 4.61 4.29
N VAL A 109 -11.68 5.29 3.25
CA VAL A 109 -10.72 4.75 2.29
C VAL A 109 -9.39 4.31 2.92
N ILE A 110 -9.08 4.78 4.13
CA ILE A 110 -7.88 4.39 4.89
C ILE A 110 -8.25 3.40 6.00
N VAL A 111 -9.30 3.70 6.77
CA VAL A 111 -9.65 2.94 7.98
C VAL A 111 -10.13 1.54 7.65
N ILE A 112 -11.01 1.39 6.66
CA ILE A 112 -11.60 0.11 6.29
C ILE A 112 -10.54 -0.88 5.81
N PRO A 113 -9.74 -0.56 4.77
CA PRO A 113 -8.69 -1.49 4.34
C PRO A 113 -7.61 -1.71 5.39
N GLY A 114 -7.35 -0.72 6.26
CA GLY A 114 -6.43 -0.88 7.39
C GLY A 114 -6.87 -1.96 8.37
N ILE A 115 -8.15 -2.00 8.73
CA ILE A 115 -8.72 -3.03 9.61
C ILE A 115 -8.69 -4.40 8.93
N GLY A 116 -9.06 -4.48 7.65
CA GLY A 116 -9.03 -5.74 6.88
C GLY A 116 -7.62 -6.32 6.81
N SER A 117 -6.64 -5.47 6.50
CA SER A 117 -5.22 -5.86 6.42
C SER A 117 -4.71 -6.36 7.77
N MET A 118 -5.05 -5.67 8.86
CA MET A 118 -4.69 -6.08 10.22
C MET A 118 -5.31 -7.43 10.61
N ALA A 119 -6.58 -7.64 10.26
CA ALA A 119 -7.28 -8.89 10.51
C ALA A 119 -6.64 -10.06 9.75
N ILE A 120 -6.24 -9.85 8.48
CA ILE A 120 -5.50 -10.85 7.70
C ILE A 120 -4.15 -11.15 8.33
N MET A 121 -3.38 -10.13 8.72
CA MET A 121 -2.08 -10.32 9.38
C MET A 121 -2.23 -11.11 10.67
N LEU A 122 -3.21 -10.77 11.51
CA LEU A 122 -3.46 -11.46 12.77
C LEU A 122 -3.90 -12.91 12.54
N TRP A 123 -4.77 -13.15 11.56
CA TRP A 123 -5.18 -14.50 11.19
C TRP A 123 -3.99 -15.35 10.77
N LEU A 124 -3.15 -14.84 9.87
CA LEU A 124 -1.98 -15.55 9.37
C LEU A 124 -0.93 -15.77 10.48
N ALA A 125 -0.81 -14.85 11.44
CA ALA A 125 0.08 -15.00 12.59
C ALA A 125 -0.39 -16.09 13.57
N ILE A 126 -1.70 -16.21 13.82
CA ILE A 126 -2.24 -17.16 14.80
C ILE A 126 -2.49 -18.54 14.18
N LYS A 127 -3.20 -18.59 13.05
CA LYS A 127 -3.63 -19.85 12.42
C LYS A 127 -2.73 -20.33 11.29
N GLY A 128 -2.01 -19.41 10.64
CA GLY A 128 -1.22 -19.75 9.46
C GLY A 128 -2.07 -20.23 8.28
N VAL A 129 -1.43 -20.98 7.40
CA VAL A 129 -2.02 -21.57 6.19
C VAL A 129 -2.23 -23.08 6.38
N ASP A 130 -3.07 -23.71 5.55
CA ASP A 130 -3.26 -25.16 5.59
C ASP A 130 -1.99 -25.87 5.11
N ALA A 131 -1.18 -26.33 6.08
CA ALA A 131 0.14 -26.93 5.83
C ALA A 131 0.05 -28.25 5.04
N GLN A 132 -1.02 -29.03 5.24
CA GLN A 132 -1.20 -30.30 4.54
C GLN A 132 -1.46 -30.04 3.05
N ARG A 133 -2.42 -29.15 2.75
CA ARG A 133 -2.74 -28.79 1.36
C ARG A 133 -1.59 -28.07 0.66
N TRP A 134 -0.80 -27.28 1.40
CA TRP A 134 0.41 -26.69 0.85
C TRP A 134 1.42 -27.78 0.46
N SER A 135 1.69 -28.75 1.33
CA SER A 135 2.62 -29.86 1.04
C SER A 135 2.20 -30.69 -0.18
N GLU A 136 0.90 -31.00 -0.30
CA GLU A 136 0.32 -31.70 -1.44
C GLU A 136 0.49 -30.92 -2.76
N GLN A 137 0.27 -29.60 -2.74
CA GLN A 137 0.50 -28.77 -3.92
C GLN A 137 1.99 -28.60 -4.27
N ALA A 138 2.85 -28.46 -3.27
CA ALA A 138 4.29 -28.30 -3.48
C ALA A 138 4.91 -29.57 -4.07
N SER A 139 4.46 -30.75 -3.62
CA SER A 139 4.86 -32.04 -4.18
C SER A 139 4.33 -32.26 -5.60
N ALA A 140 3.05 -31.93 -5.85
CA ALA A 140 2.46 -32.02 -7.20
C ALA A 140 3.07 -31.05 -8.22
N ALA A 141 3.52 -29.86 -7.78
CA ALA A 141 4.24 -28.94 -8.65
C ALA A 141 5.66 -29.46 -8.98
N ARG A 142 6.33 -30.10 -8.00
CA ARG A 142 7.67 -30.67 -8.18
C ARG A 142 7.67 -31.91 -9.07
N SER A 143 6.57 -32.68 -9.14
CA SER A 143 6.44 -33.82 -10.04
C SER A 143 6.08 -33.44 -11.49
N ARG A 144 5.68 -32.18 -11.73
CA ARG A 144 5.34 -31.65 -13.06
C ARG A 144 6.45 -30.80 -13.70
N ALA A 145 7.50 -30.50 -12.95
CA ALA A 145 8.68 -29.76 -13.39
C ALA A 145 9.77 -30.74 -13.85
#